data_AF-A0A174YPR6-F1
#
_entry.id   AF-A0A174YPR6-F1
#
_cell.length_a   1.000
_cell.length_b   1.000
_cell.length_c   1.000
_cell.angle_alpha   90.00
_cell.angle_beta   90.00
_cell.angle_gamma   90.00
#
_symmetry.space_group_name_H-M   'P 1'
#
loop_
_entity.id
_entity.type
_entity.pdbx_description
1 polymer ?
#
loop_
_entity_poly.entity_id
_entity_poly.type
_entity_poly.pdbx_seq_one_letter_code
_entity_poly.pdbx_strand_id
1 'polypeptide(L)' 'MNIVSGYWKSIDGSVTYGYCTCGREVKSTKEGRDEKCPMCGAKIVWDLGNPELWIGQKKQ' A
#
# COMPACT_ATOMS: atom_id res chain seq x y z
N MET A 1 -1.84 -4.12 -14.63
CA MET A 1 -2.13 -3.15 -13.55
C MET A 1 -2.22 -3.97 -12.28
N ASN A 2 -1.42 -3.71 -11.25
CA ASN A 2 -1.43 -4.54 -10.04
C ASN A 2 -1.97 -3.72 -8.87
N ILE A 3 -3.06 -4.21 -8.29
CA ILE A 3 -3.68 -3.63 -7.10
C ILE A 3 -2.79 -3.97 -5.91
N VAL A 4 -2.45 -2.96 -5.11
CA VAL A 4 -1.71 -3.17 -3.87
C VAL A 4 -2.66 -3.78 -2.84
N SER A 5 -2.19 -4.78 -2.11
CA SER A 5 -2.99 -5.48 -1.10
C SER A 5 -2.29 -5.49 0.24
N GLY A 6 -3.04 -5.79 1.30
CA GLY A 6 -2.52 -5.77 2.65
C GLY A 6 -2.11 -4.36 3.04
N TYR A 7 -3.04 -3.41 3.03
CA TYR A 7 -2.82 -2.05 3.49
C TYR A 7 -2.77 -1.96 5.01
N TRP A 8 -1.87 -1.12 5.53
CA TRP A 8 -1.84 -0.70 6.93
C TRP A 8 -1.41 0.75 7.04
N LYS A 9 -1.79 1.42 8.12
CA LYS A 9 -1.34 2.79 8.41
C LYS A 9 -0.18 2.77 9.40
N SER A 10 0.68 3.78 9.31
CA SER A 10 1.59 4.12 10.40
C SER A 10 0.80 4.43 11.67
N ILE A 11 1.47 4.35 12.81
CA ILE A 11 0.88 4.62 14.14
C ILE A 11 0.25 6.02 14.18
N ASP A 12 0.91 7.00 13.58
CA ASP A 12 0.45 8.39 13.46
C ASP A 12 -0.62 8.60 12.37
N GLY A 13 -0.92 7.58 11.56
CA GLY A 13 -1.90 7.65 10.47
C GLY A 13 -1.45 8.44 9.24
N SER A 14 -0.28 9.08 9.30
CA SER A 14 0.26 9.93 8.23
C SER A 14 0.74 9.18 6.98
N VAL A 15 1.04 7.89 7.09
CA VAL A 15 1.52 7.06 5.97
C VAL A 15 0.67 5.80 5.87
N THR A 16 0.19 5.49 4.66
CA THR A 16 -0.41 4.19 4.34
C THR A 16 0.60 3.35 3.59
N TYR A 17 0.88 2.16 4.10
CA TYR A 17 1.72 1.17 3.47
C TYR A 17 0.86 0.09 2.83
N GLY A 18 1.43 -0.65 1.89
CA GLY A 18 0.83 -1.84 1.33
C GLY A 18 1.88 -2.70 0.64
N TYR A 19 1.46 -3.87 0.16
CA TYR A 19 2.33 -4.77 -0.57
C TYR A 19 1.96 -4.82 -2.06
N CYS A 20 2.97 -4.63 -2.90
CA CYS A 20 2.87 -4.96 -4.31
C CYS A 20 2.76 -6.48 -4.47
N THR A 21 2.23 -6.94 -5.60
CA THR A 21 2.11 -8.38 -5.93
C THR A 21 3.43 -9.16 -5.88
N CYS A 22 4.58 -8.48 -5.98
CA CYS A 22 5.90 -9.09 -5.84
C CYS A 22 6.36 -9.22 -4.38
N GLY A 23 5.50 -8.87 -3.41
CA GLY A 23 5.82 -8.85 -1.98
C GLY A 23 6.59 -7.61 -1.52
N ARG A 24 6.93 -6.68 -2.43
CA ARG A 24 7.62 -5.45 -2.06
C ARG A 24 6.67 -4.46 -1.38
N GLU A 25 7.11 -3.93 -0.26
CA GLU A 25 6.43 -2.85 0.44
C GLU A 25 6.48 -1.54 -0.37
N VAL A 26 5.33 -0.88 -0.44
CA VAL A 26 5.12 0.41 -1.10
C VAL A 26 4.35 1.32 -0.15
N LYS A 27 4.46 2.63 -0.33
CA LYS A 27 3.87 3.62 0.57
C LYS A 27 3.11 4.71 -0.17
N SER A 28 2.13 5.25 0.53
CA SER A 28 1.28 6.36 0.13
C SER A 28 1.25 7.35 1.28
N THR A 29 1.77 8.55 1.06
CA THR A 29 1.72 9.68 2.00
C THR A 29 0.81 10.78 1.45
N LYS A 30 0.58 11.83 2.22
CA LYS A 30 -0.15 13.03 1.75
C LYS A 30 0.61 13.79 0.65
N GLU A 31 1.94 13.71 0.63
CA GLU A 31 2.79 14.41 -0.33
C GLU A 31 2.92 13.64 -1.66
N GLY A 32 2.72 12.33 -1.64
CA GLY A 32 2.81 11.50 -2.83
C GLY A 32 2.64 10.01 -2.54
N ARG A 33 2.35 9.24 -3.60
CA ARG A 33 2.19 7.79 -3.50
C ARG A 33 3.05 7.10 -4.53
N ASP A 34 3.53 5.89 -4.19
CA ASP A 34 4.25 5.06 -5.15
C ASP A 34 3.33 4.64 -6.29
N GLU A 35 3.60 5.09 -7.51
CA GLU A 35 2.83 4.74 -8.72
C GLU A 35 3.41 3.52 -9.45
N LYS A 36 4.65 3.15 -9.14
CA LYS A 36 5.35 2.03 -9.76
C LYS A 36 6.19 1.30 -8.72
N CYS A 37 6.14 -0.02 -8.72
CA CYS A 37 6.98 -0.83 -7.84
C CYS A 37 8.44 -0.73 -8.29
N PRO A 38 9.38 -0.34 -7.40
CA PRO A 38 10.79 -0.22 -7.77
C PRO A 38 11.45 -1.58 -8.05
N MET A 39 10.87 -2.69 -7.57
CA MET A 39 11.43 -4.03 -7.75
C MET A 39 11.00 -4.69 -9.07
N CYS A 40 9.69 -4.76 -9.33
CA CYS A 40 9.16 -5.47 -10.50
C CYS A 40 8.72 -4.53 -11.63
N GLY A 41 8.78 -3.21 -11.41
CA GLY A 41 8.32 -2.22 -12.37
C GLY A 41 6.80 -2.21 -12.59
N ALA A 42 6.03 -2.96 -11.82
CA ALA A 42 4.58 -2.99 -11.96
C ALA A 42 3.96 -1.63 -11.63
N LYS A 43 3.02 -1.17 -12.45
CA LYS A 43 2.18 -0.02 -12.13
C LYS A 43 1.28 -0.36 -10.94
N ILE A 44 1.37 0.47 -9.91
CA ILE A 44 0.65 0.35 -8.65
C ILE A 44 -0.67 1.13 -8.75
N VAL A 45 -1.73 0.49 -8.27
CA VAL A 45 -3.02 1.14 -8.04
C VAL A 45 -3.35 1.05 -6.56
N TRP A 46 -3.61 2.21 -5.97
CA TRP A 46 -4.04 2.35 -4.59
C TRP A 46 -5.56 2.41 -4.55
N ASP A 47 -6.19 1.36 -4.03
CA ASP A 47 -7.63 1.28 -3.88
C ASP A 47 -7.98 1.32 -2.38
N LEU A 48 -7.75 2.49 -1.78
CA LEU A 48 -7.94 2.70 -0.34
C LEU A 48 -9.40 2.59 0.11
N GLY A 49 -10.35 2.62 -0.84
CA GLY A 49 -11.79 2.47 -0.58
C GLY A 49 -12.25 1.01 -0.43
N ASN A 50 -11.41 0.03 -0.79
CA ASN A 50 -11.77 -1.38 -0.67
C ASN A 50 -11.29 -1.96 0.67
N PRO A 51 -12.20 -2.30 1.60
CA PRO A 51 -11.85 -2.82 2.92
C PRO A 51 -11.16 -4.18 2.88
N GLU A 52 -11.39 -5.01 1.85
CA GLU A 52 -10.78 -6.34 1.73
C GLU A 52 -9.26 -6.28 1.51
N LEU A 53 -8.76 -5.15 1.01
CA LEU A 53 -7.34 -4.94 0.79
C LEU A 53 -6.62 -4.51 2.06
N TRP A 54 -7.32 -4.17 3.15
CA TRP A 54 -6.69 -3.79 4.40
C TRP A 54 -6.37 -5.03 5.23
N ILE A 55 -5.10 -5.16 5.65
CA ILE A 55 -4.77 -6.09 6.73
C ILE A 55 -5.25 -5.43 8.01
N GLY A 56 -6.44 -5.88 8.45
CA GLY A 56 -7.11 -5.41 9.66
C GLY A 56 -6.09 -5.15 10.74
N GLN A 57 -6.12 -3.92 11.27
CA GLN A 57 -5.12 -3.34 12.17
C GLN A 57 -4.35 -4.44 12.92
N LYS A 58 -3.09 -4.69 12.51
CA LYS A 58 -2.16 -5.42 13.38
C LYS A 58 -2.19 -4.65 14.70
N LYS A 59 -2.89 -5.20 15.70
CA LYS A 59 -2.65 -4.86 17.10
C LYS A 59 -1.16 -5.10 17.29
N GLN A 60 -0.42 -4.00 17.38
CA GLN A 60 0.97 -4.01 17.78
C GLN A 60 1.09 -4.58 19.18
#